data_AF-A0A926HF60-F1
#
_entry.id   AF-A0A926HF60-F1
#
_cell.length_a   1.000
_cell.length_b   1.000
_cell.length_c   1.000
_cell.angle_alpha   90.00
_cell.angle_beta   90.00
_cell.angle_gamma   90.00
#
_symmetry.space_group_name_H-M   'P 1'
#
loop_
_entity.id
_entity.type
_entity.pdbx_description
1 polymer ?
#
loop_
_entity_poly.entity_id
_entity_poly.type
_entity_poly.pdbx_seq_one_letter_code
_entity_poly.pdbx_strand_id
1 'polypeptide(L)'
;GRVLDTLESNSAVAANTIVLFTADHGEYGGSHGLRNKGAGAYEEAIHVPFYVKDRRGILNRNPELERNQITSHVDVAALLLTMATGGSTWRQQSQFAQIAGRADMASILVNPGASGRSFAIHATDEPLFDEFSVIRPPVIDADHVIALIHPAKKFATYSFWKDGSIDILARGMELESYDYSSEGGRRELDNVAYSHPAVSAASLSLLNTQAIPNELRQPLPANLKGAQHKAFEAYFELLEALGPLA
;
A
#
# COMPACT_ATOMS: atom_id res chain seq x y z
N GLY A 1 -25.23 13.22 5.90
CA GLY A 1 -25.07 12.45 4.63
C GLY A 1 -25.83 11.16 4.78
N ARG A 2 -26.58 10.71 3.76
CA ARG A 2 -27.68 9.73 3.91
C ARG A 2 -27.39 8.51 4.81
N VAL A 3 -26.23 7.86 4.66
CA VAL A 3 -25.83 6.70 5.48
C VAL A 3 -25.65 7.08 6.95
N LEU A 4 -24.93 8.16 7.22
CA LEU A 4 -24.73 8.67 8.58
C LEU A 4 -26.04 9.16 9.18
N ASP A 5 -26.88 9.87 8.42
CA ASP A 5 -28.17 10.37 8.90
C ASP A 5 -29.10 9.21 9.29
N THR A 6 -29.07 8.12 8.52
CA THR A 6 -29.80 6.88 8.82
C THR A 6 -29.26 6.21 10.08
N LEU A 7 -27.93 6.12 10.23
CA LEU A 7 -27.31 5.58 11.44
C LEU A 7 -27.74 6.37 12.69
N GLU A 8 -27.69 7.70 12.63
CA GLU A 8 -28.06 8.57 13.75
C GLU A 8 -29.55 8.53 14.09
N SER A 9 -30.42 8.08 13.17
CA SER A 9 -31.86 7.92 13.45
C SER A 9 -32.16 6.83 14.49
N ASN A 10 -31.21 5.91 14.74
CA ASN A 10 -31.29 4.91 15.79
C ASN A 10 -30.13 5.08 16.78
N SER A 11 -30.39 5.80 17.87
CA SER A 11 -29.39 6.14 18.89
C SER A 11 -28.73 4.92 19.54
N ALA A 12 -29.47 3.82 19.73
CA ALA A 12 -28.93 2.61 20.33
C ALA A 12 -27.90 1.93 19.41
N VAL A 13 -28.15 1.90 18.11
CA VAL A 13 -27.19 1.37 17.11
C VAL A 13 -26.02 2.34 16.94
N ALA A 14 -26.30 3.64 16.80
CA ALA A 14 -25.27 4.66 16.63
C ALA A 14 -24.26 4.64 17.78
N ALA A 15 -24.71 4.53 19.03
CA ALA A 15 -23.84 4.51 20.21
C ALA A 15 -22.80 3.37 20.21
N ASN A 16 -23.08 2.25 19.53
CA ASN A 16 -22.18 1.10 19.45
C ASN A 16 -21.56 0.90 18.04
N THR A 17 -21.55 1.95 17.23
CA THR A 17 -21.01 1.88 15.86
C THR A 17 -19.66 2.58 15.75
N ILE A 18 -18.74 1.95 15.03
CA ILE A 18 -17.51 2.58 14.55
C ILE A 18 -17.68 2.83 13.05
N VAL A 19 -17.43 4.05 12.61
CA VAL A 19 -17.38 4.40 11.20
C VAL A 19 -15.92 4.53 10.79
N LEU A 20 -15.50 3.72 9.81
CA LEU A 20 -14.22 3.85 9.12
C LEU A 20 -14.52 4.31 7.69
N PHE A 21 -13.93 5.44 7.29
CA PHE A 21 -14.00 5.96 5.92
C PHE A 21 -12.60 5.94 5.31
N THR A 22 -12.48 5.35 4.12
CA THR A 22 -11.23 5.28 3.34
C THR A 22 -11.55 5.18 1.85
N ALA A 23 -10.53 5.31 1.01
CA ALA A 23 -10.56 4.91 -0.40
C ALA A 23 -9.66 3.69 -0.64
N ASP A 24 -9.87 2.99 -1.75
CA ASP A 24 -9.00 1.90 -2.23
C ASP A 24 -7.73 2.43 -2.89
N HIS A 25 -7.83 3.57 -3.58
CA HIS A 25 -6.72 4.35 -4.13
C HIS A 25 -7.08 5.83 -4.29
N GLY A 26 -6.11 6.63 -4.72
CA GLY A 26 -6.30 8.04 -5.09
C GLY A 26 -6.48 8.24 -6.60
N GLU A 27 -6.24 9.45 -7.08
CA GLU A 27 -6.43 9.86 -8.49
C GLU A 27 -5.42 10.96 -8.82
N TYR A 28 -4.65 10.80 -9.91
CA TYR A 28 -3.67 11.79 -10.33
C TYR A 28 -4.31 13.15 -10.67
N GLY A 29 -5.52 13.16 -11.24
CA GLY A 29 -6.28 14.39 -11.44
C GLY A 29 -5.61 15.43 -12.35
N GLY A 30 -4.66 15.02 -13.19
CA GLY A 30 -3.83 15.90 -14.03
C GLY A 30 -2.45 16.20 -13.45
N SER A 31 -2.16 15.85 -12.19
CA SER A 31 -0.81 15.93 -11.61
C SER A 31 0.18 15.13 -12.44
N HIS A 32 1.40 15.65 -12.59
CA HIS A 32 2.46 15.04 -13.42
C HIS A 32 2.06 14.77 -14.89
N GLY A 33 0.96 15.38 -15.38
CA GLY A 33 0.40 15.09 -16.71
C GLY A 33 -0.37 13.77 -16.79
N LEU A 34 -0.63 13.12 -15.65
CA LEU A 34 -1.28 11.82 -15.53
C LEU A 34 -2.75 11.95 -15.12
N ARG A 35 -3.53 10.91 -15.40
CA ARG A 35 -4.94 10.74 -15.01
C ARG A 35 -5.14 9.30 -14.53
N ASN A 36 -6.21 9.05 -13.80
CA ASN A 36 -6.51 7.76 -13.18
C ASN A 36 -5.46 7.42 -12.09
N LYS A 37 -5.15 6.14 -11.93
CA LYS A 37 -4.15 5.56 -11.04
C LYS A 37 -3.25 4.59 -11.82
N GLY A 38 -2.18 4.12 -11.18
CA GLY A 38 -1.26 3.13 -11.75
C GLY A 38 -0.17 3.76 -12.61
N ALA A 39 0.67 2.93 -13.22
CA ALA A 39 1.83 3.33 -14.05
C ALA A 39 2.90 4.18 -13.34
N GLY A 40 2.74 4.46 -12.05
CA GLY A 40 3.66 5.23 -11.24
C GLY A 40 3.27 5.14 -9.77
N ALA A 41 3.99 5.87 -8.93
CA ALA A 41 3.79 5.81 -7.49
C ALA A 41 3.59 7.18 -6.85
N TYR A 42 3.13 8.20 -7.58
CA TYR A 42 2.93 9.56 -7.05
C TYR A 42 1.89 9.60 -5.93
N GLU A 43 2.07 10.53 -4.99
CA GLU A 43 1.27 10.65 -3.77
C GLU A 43 -0.23 10.73 -4.08
N GLU A 44 -0.63 11.43 -5.14
CA GLU A 44 -2.03 11.60 -5.52
C GLU A 44 -2.76 10.28 -5.80
N ALA A 45 -2.08 9.24 -6.28
CA ALA A 45 -2.69 7.94 -6.55
C ALA A 45 -2.66 6.97 -5.36
N ILE A 46 -1.79 7.19 -4.38
CA ILE A 46 -1.52 6.18 -3.32
C ILE A 46 -1.80 6.69 -1.89
N HIS A 47 -1.89 8.01 -1.69
CA HIS A 47 -2.23 8.61 -0.41
C HIS A 47 -3.74 8.85 -0.32
N VAL A 48 -4.42 8.00 0.46
CA VAL A 48 -5.88 8.00 0.57
C VAL A 48 -6.35 8.61 1.90
N PRO A 49 -7.58 9.14 1.97
CA PRO A 49 -8.18 9.51 3.24
C PRO A 49 -8.31 8.29 4.15
N PHE A 50 -8.12 8.48 5.46
CA PHE A 50 -8.38 7.46 6.47
C PHE A 50 -8.95 8.09 7.73
N TYR A 51 -10.28 8.03 7.90
CA TYR A 51 -10.97 8.62 9.05
C TYR A 51 -11.69 7.56 9.87
N VAL A 52 -11.54 7.64 11.18
CA VAL A 52 -12.22 6.75 12.13
C VAL A 52 -13.04 7.57 13.12
N LYS A 53 -14.32 7.24 13.23
CA LYS A 53 -15.24 7.75 14.25
C LYS A 53 -15.78 6.59 15.07
N ASP A 54 -15.23 6.41 16.27
CA ASP A 54 -15.76 5.47 17.26
C ASP A 54 -16.77 6.18 18.17
N ARG A 55 -18.05 5.80 18.08
CA ARG A 55 -19.12 6.40 18.90
C ARG A 55 -19.11 5.93 20.34
N ARG A 56 -18.35 4.87 20.67
CA ARG A 56 -18.17 4.35 22.03
C ARG A 56 -17.13 5.14 22.83
N GLY A 57 -16.32 5.97 22.16
CA GLY A 57 -15.29 6.78 22.83
C GLY A 57 -13.98 6.04 23.11
N ILE A 58 -13.76 4.86 22.52
CA ILE A 58 -12.59 4.02 22.81
C ILE A 58 -11.41 4.43 21.92
N LEU A 59 -11.60 4.47 20.61
CA LEU A 59 -10.52 4.66 19.62
C LEU A 59 -10.27 6.12 19.21
N ASN A 60 -11.07 7.08 19.65
CA ASN A 60 -11.03 8.46 19.15
C ASN A 60 -10.55 9.46 20.20
N ARG A 61 -9.46 9.12 20.90
CA ARG A 61 -8.82 10.02 21.88
C ARG A 61 -8.09 11.15 21.17
N ASN A 62 -8.11 12.36 21.74
CA ASN A 62 -7.48 13.57 21.20
C ASN A 62 -7.78 13.78 19.69
N PRO A 63 -9.06 13.86 19.28
CA PRO A 63 -9.44 14.01 17.88
C PRO A 63 -8.96 15.33 17.24
N GLU A 64 -8.59 16.31 18.05
CA GLU A 64 -7.97 17.57 17.65
C GLU A 64 -6.50 17.44 17.24
N LEU A 65 -5.84 16.33 17.58
CA LEU A 65 -4.45 16.07 17.22
C LEU A 65 -4.37 15.23 15.93
N GLU A 66 -3.61 15.75 14.97
CA GLU A 66 -3.31 15.06 13.72
C GLU A 66 -2.43 13.83 13.96
N ARG A 67 -2.62 12.80 13.13
CA ARG A 67 -1.85 11.56 13.15
C ARG A 67 -1.03 11.49 11.87
N ASN A 68 0.29 11.61 12.01
CA ASN A 68 1.26 11.66 10.90
C ASN A 68 2.05 10.35 10.74
N GLN A 69 1.64 9.31 11.47
CA GLN A 69 2.24 7.98 11.40
C GLN A 69 1.98 7.33 10.04
N ILE A 70 3.01 6.69 9.47
CA ILE A 70 2.83 5.86 8.27
C ILE A 70 1.97 4.65 8.61
N THR A 71 0.96 4.42 7.78
CA THR A 71 0.07 3.25 7.80
C THR A 71 -0.07 2.70 6.36
N SER A 72 -0.73 1.56 6.20
CA SER A 72 -0.99 0.97 4.88
C SER A 72 -2.32 0.21 4.88
N HIS A 73 -2.93 0.04 3.72
CA HIS A 73 -4.15 -0.76 3.55
C HIS A 73 -4.01 -2.19 4.09
N VAL A 74 -2.81 -2.78 4.06
CA VAL A 74 -2.55 -4.11 4.61
C VAL A 74 -2.75 -4.19 6.14
N ASP A 75 -2.80 -3.05 6.82
CA ASP A 75 -3.05 -2.96 8.26
C ASP A 75 -4.55 -2.87 8.59
N VAL A 76 -5.42 -2.57 7.60
CA VAL A 76 -6.87 -2.35 7.82
C VAL A 76 -7.56 -3.59 8.35
N ALA A 77 -7.25 -4.78 7.81
CA ALA A 77 -7.81 -6.04 8.31
C ALA A 77 -7.46 -6.28 9.80
N ALA A 78 -6.23 -5.96 10.21
CA ALA A 78 -5.80 -6.09 11.60
C ALA A 78 -6.50 -5.06 12.52
N LEU A 79 -6.74 -3.84 12.03
CA LEU A 79 -7.54 -2.85 12.74
C LEU A 79 -8.98 -3.31 12.93
N LEU A 80 -9.63 -3.81 11.87
CA LEU A 80 -11.00 -4.30 11.91
C LEU A 80 -11.15 -5.46 12.89
N LEU A 81 -10.19 -6.39 12.94
CA LEU A 81 -10.20 -7.46 13.95
C LEU A 81 -10.11 -6.89 15.37
N THR A 82 -9.18 -5.96 15.62
CA THR A 82 -9.05 -5.30 16.93
C THR A 82 -10.35 -4.58 17.34
N MET A 83 -11.00 -3.91 16.39
CA MET A 83 -12.29 -3.24 16.59
C MET A 83 -13.40 -4.23 16.95
N ALA A 84 -13.49 -5.34 16.22
CA ALA A 84 -14.53 -6.35 16.37
C ALA A 84 -14.38 -7.18 17.66
N THR A 85 -13.14 -7.49 18.06
CA THR A 85 -12.86 -8.26 19.28
C THR A 85 -12.65 -7.39 20.52
N GLY A 86 -12.61 -6.05 20.36
CA GLY A 86 -12.41 -5.11 21.45
C GLY A 86 -10.98 -5.09 22.03
N GLY A 87 -9.99 -5.60 21.30
CA GLY A 87 -8.60 -5.70 21.77
C GLY A 87 -7.72 -6.56 20.86
N SER A 88 -6.42 -6.63 21.16
CA SER A 88 -5.41 -7.27 20.31
C SER A 88 -5.14 -8.75 20.60
N THR A 89 -5.93 -9.39 21.46
CA THR A 89 -5.76 -10.81 21.85
C THR A 89 -5.87 -11.76 20.65
N TRP A 90 -6.60 -11.39 19.59
CA TRP A 90 -6.69 -12.14 18.35
C TRP A 90 -5.31 -12.36 17.69
N ARG A 91 -4.34 -11.46 17.92
CA ARG A 91 -2.98 -11.58 17.36
C ARG A 91 -2.24 -12.82 17.87
N GLN A 92 -2.67 -13.40 18.99
CA GLN A 92 -2.10 -14.63 19.55
C GLN A 92 -2.71 -15.91 18.95
N GLN A 93 -3.79 -15.78 18.16
CA GLN A 93 -4.47 -16.93 17.55
C GLN A 93 -3.78 -17.31 16.25
N SER A 94 -3.39 -18.57 16.13
CA SER A 94 -2.61 -19.09 14.99
C SER A 94 -3.30 -18.91 13.63
N GLN A 95 -4.63 -18.90 13.60
CA GLN A 95 -5.42 -18.65 12.39
C GLN A 95 -5.26 -17.24 11.79
N PHE A 96 -4.72 -16.29 12.55
CA PHE A 96 -4.46 -14.91 12.12
C PHE A 96 -2.96 -14.60 12.02
N ALA A 97 -2.08 -15.60 12.09
CA ALA A 97 -0.62 -15.40 12.11
C ALA A 97 -0.09 -14.53 10.96
N GLN A 98 -0.70 -14.61 9.76
CA GLN A 98 -0.35 -13.84 8.56
C GLN A 98 -0.60 -12.32 8.68
N ILE A 99 -1.46 -11.89 9.61
CA ILE A 99 -1.76 -10.47 9.83
C ILE A 99 -1.48 -10.01 11.27
N ALA A 100 -1.09 -10.92 12.16
CA ALA A 100 -0.80 -10.64 13.56
C ALA A 100 0.36 -9.66 13.78
N GLY A 101 1.30 -9.58 12.83
CA GLY A 101 2.44 -8.66 12.86
C GLY A 101 2.19 -7.29 12.21
N ARG A 102 1.02 -7.06 11.61
CA ARG A 102 0.68 -5.79 10.94
C ARG A 102 0.59 -4.64 11.94
N ALA A 103 0.78 -3.40 11.47
CA ALA A 103 0.87 -2.23 12.33
C ALA A 103 -0.37 -2.09 13.23
N ASP A 104 -0.17 -1.65 14.47
CA ASP A 104 -1.27 -1.48 15.42
C ASP A 104 -1.92 -0.10 15.26
N MET A 105 -2.73 0.06 14.22
CA MET A 105 -3.45 1.31 13.98
C MET A 105 -4.40 1.68 15.13
N ALA A 106 -4.90 0.71 15.90
CA ALA A 106 -5.73 1.01 17.07
C ALA A 106 -4.94 1.80 18.14
N SER A 107 -3.64 1.49 18.30
CA SER A 107 -2.77 2.24 19.22
C SER A 107 -2.57 3.69 18.77
N ILE A 108 -2.42 3.95 17.46
CA ILE A 108 -2.31 5.30 16.87
C ILE A 108 -3.61 6.09 17.07
N LEU A 109 -4.74 5.42 16.91
CA LEU A 109 -6.06 5.99 17.15
C LEU A 109 -6.25 6.40 18.63
N VAL A 110 -5.77 5.59 19.58
CA VAL A 110 -5.86 5.87 21.03
C VAL A 110 -4.80 6.85 21.53
N ASN A 111 -3.60 6.83 20.95
CA ASN A 111 -2.46 7.63 21.37
C ASN A 111 -1.78 8.26 20.14
N PRO A 112 -1.91 9.58 19.93
CA PRO A 112 -1.25 10.28 18.83
C PRO A 112 0.28 10.19 18.86
N GLY A 113 0.89 9.83 19.99
CA GLY A 113 2.33 9.57 20.12
C GLY A 113 2.74 8.12 19.87
N ALA A 114 1.82 7.21 19.53
CA ALA A 114 2.17 5.85 19.20
C ALA A 114 2.98 5.79 17.88
N SER A 115 3.82 4.76 17.76
CA SER A 115 4.61 4.54 16.57
C SER A 115 3.76 4.00 15.41
N GLY A 116 3.99 4.52 14.21
CA GLY A 116 3.53 3.93 12.97
C GLY A 116 4.48 2.90 12.42
N ARG A 117 4.30 2.57 11.13
CA ARG A 117 5.29 1.83 10.36
C ARG A 117 6.57 2.67 10.18
N SER A 118 7.72 2.02 10.09
CA SER A 118 8.96 2.67 9.66
C SER A 118 8.95 3.03 8.17
N PHE A 119 8.24 2.24 7.37
CA PHE A 119 7.98 2.48 5.95
C PHE A 119 6.67 1.77 5.51
N ALA A 120 6.12 2.22 4.39
CA ALA A 120 5.09 1.50 3.63
C ALA A 120 5.65 1.09 2.26
N ILE A 121 4.99 0.12 1.63
CA ILE A 121 5.29 -0.31 0.27
C ILE A 121 4.02 -0.15 -0.55
N HIS A 122 4.16 0.46 -1.72
CA HIS A 122 3.20 0.34 -2.80
C HIS A 122 3.82 -0.55 -3.88
N ALA A 123 3.04 -1.46 -4.43
CA ALA A 123 3.45 -2.27 -5.56
C ALA A 123 2.27 -2.37 -6.53
N THR A 124 2.56 -2.19 -7.81
CA THR A 124 1.58 -2.37 -8.88
C THR A 124 2.27 -3.05 -10.06
N ASP A 125 1.52 -3.93 -10.68
CA ASP A 125 1.87 -4.53 -11.95
C ASP A 125 0.98 -3.86 -12.99
N GLU A 126 1.61 -3.30 -14.00
CA GLU A 126 0.97 -2.54 -15.07
C GLU A 126 1.13 -3.31 -16.38
N PRO A 127 0.61 -4.56 -16.47
CA PRO A 127 0.41 -5.14 -17.77
C PRO A 127 -0.55 -4.20 -18.48
N LEU A 128 -0.09 -3.50 -19.52
CA LEU A 128 -0.83 -2.48 -20.28
C LEU A 128 -2.27 -2.94 -20.60
N PHE A 129 -3.16 -2.75 -19.64
CA PHE A 129 -4.59 -2.88 -19.72
C PHE A 129 -5.05 -1.45 -19.49
N ASP A 130 -5.00 -0.67 -20.56
CA ASP A 130 -5.94 0.43 -20.61
C ASP A 130 -7.32 -0.20 -20.47
N GLU A 131 -8.07 0.17 -19.42
CA GLU A 131 -9.47 -0.18 -19.23
C GLU A 131 -10.33 0.15 -20.48
N PHE A 132 -9.76 0.83 -21.49
CA PHE A 132 -10.39 1.25 -22.73
C PHE A 132 -9.71 0.80 -24.04
N SER A 133 -8.60 0.04 -24.06
CA SER A 133 -8.02 -0.40 -25.35
C SER A 133 -7.37 -1.79 -25.34
N VAL A 134 -7.83 -2.61 -26.31
CA VAL A 134 -7.40 -4.00 -26.58
C VAL A 134 -6.06 -4.05 -27.32
N ILE A 135 -5.35 -2.94 -27.43
CA ILE A 135 -4.07 -2.85 -28.13
C ILE A 135 -3.01 -2.73 -27.05
N ARG A 136 -2.43 -3.88 -26.68
CA ARG A 136 -1.16 -3.91 -25.94
C ARG A 136 -0.09 -3.37 -26.90
N PRO A 137 0.49 -2.17 -26.69
CA PRO A 137 1.73 -1.87 -27.39
C PRO A 137 2.79 -2.91 -26.98
N PRO A 138 3.77 -3.19 -27.85
CA PRO A 138 4.92 -4.01 -27.47
C PRO A 138 5.47 -3.50 -26.14
N VAL A 139 5.78 -4.39 -25.20
CA VAL A 139 6.27 -3.97 -23.86
C VAL A 139 7.70 -3.47 -24.04
N ILE A 140 7.82 -2.17 -24.29
CA ILE A 140 9.11 -1.48 -24.36
C ILE A 140 9.47 -0.90 -22.98
N ASP A 141 8.48 -0.73 -22.10
CA ASP A 141 8.61 -0.03 -20.84
C ASP A 141 8.41 -0.97 -19.62
N ALA A 142 9.01 -0.61 -18.49
CA ALA A 142 8.93 -1.36 -17.25
C ALA A 142 7.47 -1.48 -16.74
N ASP A 143 7.05 -2.70 -16.42
CA ASP A 143 5.67 -3.03 -16.04
C ASP A 143 5.50 -3.39 -14.55
N HIS A 144 6.60 -3.44 -13.79
CA HIS A 144 6.58 -3.70 -12.36
C HIS A 144 7.09 -2.49 -11.57
N VAL A 145 6.18 -1.82 -10.87
CA VAL A 145 6.49 -0.64 -10.06
C VAL A 145 6.44 -1.02 -8.58
N ILE A 146 7.52 -0.73 -7.85
CA ILE A 146 7.52 -0.78 -6.39
C ILE A 146 8.00 0.55 -5.84
N ALA A 147 7.24 1.14 -4.91
CA ALA A 147 7.66 2.30 -4.15
C ALA A 147 7.79 1.99 -2.66
N LEU A 148 8.92 2.39 -2.10
CA LEU A 148 9.20 2.45 -0.68
C LEU A 148 8.89 3.87 -0.17
N ILE A 149 7.91 3.96 0.71
CA ILE A 149 7.42 5.21 1.30
C ILE A 149 7.98 5.32 2.71
N HIS A 150 8.82 6.32 2.95
CA HIS A 150 9.45 6.58 4.25
C HIS A 150 9.12 8.02 4.70
N PRO A 151 9.02 8.32 6.01
CA PRO A 151 8.65 9.67 6.48
C PRO A 151 9.50 10.82 5.92
N ALA A 152 10.76 10.54 5.58
CA ALA A 152 11.69 11.54 5.05
C ALA A 152 11.83 11.54 3.52
N LYS A 153 11.35 10.51 2.82
CA LYS A 153 11.58 10.35 1.37
C LYS A 153 10.71 9.26 0.77
N LYS A 154 10.57 9.29 -0.56
CA LYS A 154 10.07 8.16 -1.34
C LYS A 154 11.13 7.68 -2.32
N PHE A 155 11.20 6.37 -2.52
CA PHE A 155 12.06 5.73 -3.52
C PHE A 155 11.24 4.72 -4.30
N ALA A 156 11.26 4.78 -5.63
CA ALA A 156 10.55 3.85 -6.49
C ALA A 156 11.47 3.21 -7.53
N THR A 157 11.17 1.96 -7.85
CA THR A 157 11.80 1.19 -8.92
C THR A 157 10.76 0.84 -9.97
N TYR A 158 11.10 1.06 -11.22
CA TYR A 158 10.35 0.64 -12.40
C TYR A 158 11.18 -0.48 -13.03
N SER A 159 10.66 -1.69 -13.01
CA SER A 159 11.41 -2.90 -13.34
C SER A 159 10.60 -3.86 -14.20
N PHE A 160 11.23 -4.96 -14.60
CA PHE A 160 10.62 -5.98 -15.43
C PHE A 160 10.50 -7.28 -14.66
N TRP A 161 9.48 -8.07 -15.01
CA TRP A 161 9.42 -9.47 -14.60
C TRP A 161 10.36 -10.34 -15.42
N LYS A 162 10.99 -11.32 -14.76
CA LYS A 162 11.58 -12.45 -15.48
C LYS A 162 10.46 -13.34 -15.99
N ASP A 163 10.52 -13.70 -17.28
CA ASP A 163 9.53 -14.54 -17.94
C ASP A 163 9.14 -15.78 -17.10
N GLY A 164 7.83 -15.96 -16.92
CA GLY A 164 7.26 -17.10 -16.20
C GLY A 164 7.60 -17.13 -14.70
N SER A 165 8.04 -16.02 -14.11
CA SER A 165 8.31 -15.94 -12.68
C SER A 165 7.92 -14.60 -12.07
N ILE A 166 8.02 -14.54 -10.74
CA ILE A 166 7.92 -13.30 -9.98
C ILE A 166 9.30 -12.76 -9.60
N ASP A 167 10.36 -13.10 -10.33
CA ASP A 167 11.69 -12.55 -10.08
C ASP A 167 11.83 -11.19 -10.77
N ILE A 168 12.29 -10.20 -10.03
CA ILE A 168 12.49 -8.85 -10.55
C ILE A 168 13.81 -8.79 -11.32
N LEU A 169 13.78 -8.29 -12.56
CA LEU A 169 14.97 -8.03 -13.36
C LEU A 169 15.49 -6.61 -13.10
N ALA A 170 16.75 -6.51 -12.67
CA ALA A 170 17.41 -5.24 -12.45
C ALA A 170 17.92 -4.57 -13.74
N ARG A 171 18.05 -5.33 -14.84
CA ARG A 171 18.50 -4.78 -16.12
C ARG A 171 17.40 -3.89 -16.70
N GLY A 172 17.74 -2.65 -17.05
CA GLY A 172 16.78 -1.68 -17.57
C GLY A 172 15.90 -1.04 -16.50
N MET A 173 16.16 -1.32 -15.21
CA MET A 173 15.42 -0.71 -14.11
C MET A 173 15.64 0.81 -14.09
N GLU A 174 14.55 1.56 -13.97
CA GLU A 174 14.56 2.99 -13.75
C GLU A 174 14.20 3.33 -12.30
N LEU A 175 14.70 4.47 -11.84
CA LEU A 175 14.61 4.90 -10.45
C LEU A 175 13.98 6.28 -10.33
N GLU A 176 13.12 6.42 -9.33
CA GLU A 176 12.70 7.71 -8.80
C GLU A 176 13.04 7.81 -7.32
N SER A 177 13.48 8.99 -6.88
CA SER A 177 13.71 9.27 -5.47
C SER A 177 13.37 10.73 -5.18
N TYR A 178 12.59 10.95 -4.13
CA TYR A 178 12.11 12.27 -3.74
C TYR A 178 12.46 12.54 -2.27
N ASP A 179 13.17 13.65 -2.01
CA ASP A 179 13.55 14.08 -0.67
C ASP A 179 12.50 15.03 -0.08
N TYR A 180 11.76 14.57 0.93
CA TYR A 180 10.66 15.31 1.53
C TYR A 180 11.12 16.44 2.46
N SER A 181 12.42 16.67 2.64
CA SER A 181 12.92 17.89 3.27
C SER A 181 12.76 19.12 2.37
N SER A 182 12.77 18.93 1.04
CA SER A 182 12.61 19.98 0.05
C SER A 182 11.15 20.17 -0.40
N GLU A 183 10.80 21.35 -0.88
CA GLU A 183 9.47 21.61 -1.44
C GLU A 183 9.23 20.81 -2.72
N GLY A 184 10.19 20.80 -3.65
CA GLY A 184 10.07 20.07 -4.91
C GLY A 184 10.06 18.55 -4.72
N GLY A 185 10.76 18.03 -3.71
CA GLY A 185 10.65 16.62 -3.33
C GLY A 185 9.32 16.27 -2.68
N ARG A 186 8.73 17.12 -1.81
CA ARG A 186 7.36 16.91 -1.28
C ARG A 186 6.29 16.96 -2.37
N ARG A 187 6.51 17.72 -3.45
CA ARG A 187 5.64 17.73 -4.64
C ARG A 187 6.03 16.69 -5.69
N GLU A 188 7.07 15.91 -5.42
CA GLU A 188 7.55 14.83 -6.28
C GLU A 188 7.95 15.30 -7.70
N LEU A 189 8.44 16.53 -7.79
CA LEU A 189 8.91 17.15 -9.04
C LEU A 189 10.43 17.02 -9.21
N ASP A 190 11.16 16.93 -8.11
CA ASP A 190 12.63 16.88 -8.11
C ASP A 190 13.11 15.44 -7.94
N ASN A 191 13.20 14.67 -9.03
CA ASN A 191 13.78 13.33 -8.98
C ASN A 191 15.29 13.41 -8.74
N VAL A 192 15.73 12.99 -7.55
CA VAL A 192 17.13 13.01 -7.13
C VAL A 192 17.82 11.64 -7.22
N ALA A 193 17.17 10.63 -7.80
CA ALA A 193 17.68 9.25 -7.81
C ALA A 193 19.10 9.12 -8.40
N TYR A 194 19.38 9.86 -9.46
CA TYR A 194 20.65 9.81 -10.19
C TYR A 194 21.68 10.85 -9.71
N SER A 195 21.23 11.95 -9.10
CA SER A 195 22.11 12.96 -8.52
C SER A 195 22.61 12.56 -7.12
N HIS A 196 21.91 11.66 -6.41
CA HIS A 196 22.25 11.16 -5.08
C HIS A 196 22.35 9.62 -5.05
N PRO A 197 23.27 8.99 -5.83
CA PRO A 197 23.29 7.55 -6.05
C PRO A 197 23.52 6.72 -4.78
N ALA A 198 24.23 7.25 -3.78
CA ALA A 198 24.41 6.57 -2.49
C ALA A 198 23.09 6.41 -1.72
N VAL A 199 22.21 7.42 -1.76
CA VAL A 199 20.90 7.38 -1.11
C VAL A 199 19.98 6.40 -1.83
N SER A 200 20.01 6.40 -3.16
CA SER A 200 19.27 5.45 -4.00
C SER A 200 19.73 4.01 -3.75
N ALA A 201 21.04 3.76 -3.71
CA ALA A 201 21.60 2.44 -3.40
C ALA A 201 21.19 1.94 -2.01
N ALA A 202 21.20 2.80 -1.00
CA ALA A 202 20.73 2.44 0.34
C ALA A 202 19.22 2.11 0.36
N SER A 203 18.42 2.86 -0.40
CA SER A 203 16.97 2.64 -0.51
C SER A 203 16.64 1.35 -1.25
N LEU A 204 17.35 1.07 -2.34
CA LEU A 204 17.27 -0.19 -3.09
C LEU A 204 17.69 -1.38 -2.22
N SER A 205 18.75 -1.23 -1.42
CA SER A 205 19.17 -2.25 -0.45
C SER A 205 18.08 -2.51 0.59
N LEU A 206 17.49 -1.45 1.18
CA LEU A 206 16.38 -1.58 2.12
C LEU A 206 15.17 -2.29 1.49
N LEU A 207 14.84 -1.90 0.25
CA LEU A 207 13.76 -2.52 -0.52
C LEU A 207 14.00 -4.02 -0.71
N ASN A 208 15.17 -4.41 -1.23
CA ASN A 208 15.48 -5.80 -1.56
C ASN A 208 15.70 -6.70 -0.35
N THR A 209 16.27 -6.17 0.75
CA THR A 209 16.66 -6.98 1.90
C THR A 209 15.64 -6.99 3.03
N GLN A 210 14.77 -5.98 3.10
CA GLN A 210 13.77 -5.88 4.17
C GLN A 210 12.36 -5.83 3.60
N ALA A 211 12.08 -4.85 2.75
CA ALA A 211 10.71 -4.51 2.36
C ALA A 211 10.07 -5.64 1.53
N ILE A 212 10.73 -6.08 0.46
CA ILE A 212 10.23 -7.17 -0.39
C ILE A 212 10.08 -8.49 0.38
N PRO A 213 11.13 -9.04 1.04
CA PRO A 213 11.02 -10.36 1.67
C PRO A 213 10.14 -10.39 2.92
N ASN A 214 10.05 -9.29 3.69
CA ASN A 214 9.36 -9.29 4.98
C ASN A 214 7.98 -8.63 4.95
N GLU A 215 7.63 -7.86 3.92
CA GLU A 215 6.31 -7.23 3.80
C GLU A 215 5.56 -7.67 2.54
N LEU A 216 6.14 -7.46 1.35
CA LEU A 216 5.46 -7.76 0.08
C LEU A 216 5.34 -9.26 -0.17
N ARG A 217 6.39 -10.02 0.14
CA ARG A 217 6.52 -11.46 -0.11
C ARG A 217 6.74 -12.24 1.18
N GLN A 218 6.27 -11.71 2.30
CA GLN A 218 6.35 -12.39 3.58
C GLN A 218 5.79 -13.81 3.45
N PRO A 219 6.53 -14.87 3.85
CA PRO A 219 6.05 -16.23 3.71
C PRO A 219 4.73 -16.45 4.43
N LEU A 220 3.75 -17.02 3.71
CA LEU A 220 2.46 -17.34 4.29
C LEU A 220 2.56 -18.56 5.22
N PRO A 221 1.71 -18.62 6.26
CA PRO A 221 1.51 -19.81 7.07
C PRO A 221 1.23 -21.06 6.24
N ALA A 222 1.61 -22.23 6.76
CA ALA A 222 1.55 -23.50 6.03
C ALA A 222 0.16 -23.83 5.46
N ASN A 223 -0.91 -23.49 6.20
CA ASN A 223 -2.30 -23.70 5.78
C ASN A 223 -2.72 -22.82 4.58
N LEU A 224 -2.02 -21.72 4.30
CA LEU A 224 -2.31 -20.83 3.17
C LEU A 224 -1.42 -21.11 1.94
N LYS A 225 -0.35 -21.90 2.07
CA LYS A 225 0.55 -22.22 0.95
C LYS A 225 -0.14 -22.93 -0.20
N GLY A 226 -1.11 -23.80 0.07
CA GLY A 226 -1.89 -24.47 -0.98
C GLY A 226 -2.75 -23.50 -1.80
N ALA A 227 -3.34 -22.50 -1.15
CA ALA A 227 -4.10 -21.45 -1.84
C ALA A 227 -3.18 -20.53 -2.65
N GLN A 228 -2.02 -20.19 -2.09
CA GLN A 228 -1.00 -19.40 -2.79
C GLN A 228 -0.49 -20.10 -4.05
N HIS A 229 -0.22 -21.40 -3.98
CA HIS A 229 0.25 -22.17 -5.14
C HIS A 229 -0.78 -22.14 -6.28
N LYS A 230 -2.05 -22.42 -5.98
CA LYS A 230 -3.15 -22.33 -6.96
C LYS A 230 -3.32 -20.94 -7.55
N ALA A 231 -3.14 -19.90 -6.74
CA ALA A 231 -3.21 -18.52 -7.23
C ALA A 231 -2.06 -18.21 -8.21
N PHE A 232 -0.85 -18.70 -7.94
CA PHE A 232 0.27 -18.58 -8.88
C PHE A 232 0.04 -19.38 -10.16
N GLU A 233 -0.43 -20.62 -10.07
CA GLU A 233 -0.78 -21.43 -11.26
C GLU A 233 -1.78 -20.68 -12.15
N ALA A 234 -2.89 -20.21 -11.58
CA ALA A 234 -3.90 -19.47 -12.32
C ALA A 234 -3.37 -18.14 -12.91
N TYR A 235 -2.49 -17.45 -12.19
CA TYR A 235 -1.88 -16.21 -12.67
C TYR A 235 -0.95 -16.46 -13.87
N PHE A 236 -0.08 -17.47 -13.79
CA PHE A 236 0.82 -17.79 -14.89
C PHE A 236 0.07 -18.38 -16.10
N GLU A 237 -0.96 -19.19 -15.89
CA GLU A 237 -1.87 -19.62 -16.97
C GLU A 237 -2.53 -18.44 -17.69
N LEU A 238 -2.97 -17.42 -16.94
CA LEU A 238 -3.50 -16.18 -17.52
C LEU A 238 -2.44 -15.45 -18.35
N LEU A 239 -1.23 -15.29 -17.82
CA LEU A 239 -0.13 -14.64 -18.55
C LEU A 239 0.23 -15.39 -19.84
N GLU A 240 0.27 -16.73 -19.82
CA GLU A 240 0.48 -17.55 -21.02
C GLU A 240 -0.65 -17.38 -22.04
N ALA A 241 -1.90 -17.37 -21.58
CA ALA A 241 -3.08 -17.20 -22.44
C ALA A 241 -3.14 -15.82 -23.12
N LEU A 242 -2.58 -14.79 -22.49
CA LEU A 242 -2.44 -13.45 -23.06
C LEU A 242 -1.36 -13.35 -24.15
N GLY A 243 -0.54 -14.40 -24.32
CA GLY A 243 0.53 -14.48 -25.31
C GLY A 243 1.79 -13.70 -24.94
N PRO A 244 2.91 -13.92 -25.65
CA PRO A 244 4.14 -13.15 -25.44
C PRO A 244 3.90 -11.66 -25.68
N LEU A 245 4.60 -10.83 -24.89
CA LEU A 245 4.77 -9.41 -25.15
C LEU A 245 5.41 -9.30 -26.55
N ALA A 246 4.63 -8.99 -27.58
CA ALA A 246 5.13 -8.80 -28.94
C ALA A 246 6.08 -7.60 -29.01
#